data_AF-A0A848FXA8-F1
#
_entry.id   AF-A0A848FXA8-F1
#
_cell.length_a   1.000
_cell.length_b   1.000
_cell.length_c   1.000
_cell.angle_alpha   90.00
_cell.angle_beta   90.00
_cell.angle_gamma   90.00
#
_symmetry.space_group_name_H-M   'P 1'
#
loop_
_entity.id
_entity.type
_entity.pdbx_description
1 polymer ?
#
loop_
_entity_poly.entity_id
_entity_poly.type
_entity_poly.pdbx_seq_one_letter_code
_entity_poly.pdbx_strand_id
1 'polypeptide(L)'
;MSACATLDEKECRSVSWRELGVRDGRMGYPAGRLAEHQEACAEFGIRPDPGAYARGRLDGLESYCQPRNAVREGLAGRSYQAGVCPPGREAAFVSLHRAAYEVHESRARISTLNGQSDSIERELRSDKLSDERRARLRHELRELDRDLRRERDQLRWKESDLDRLSGRLAY
;
A
#
# COMPACT_ATOMS: atom_id res chain seq x y z
N MET A 1 8.38 23.22 -10.97
CA MET A 1 7.82 21.98 -10.42
C MET A 1 7.30 21.20 -11.61
N SER A 2 8.04 20.20 -12.09
CA SER A 2 7.49 19.29 -13.11
C SER A 2 6.49 18.41 -12.39
N ALA A 3 5.20 18.59 -12.68
CA ALA A 3 4.25 17.50 -12.53
C ALA A 3 4.85 16.31 -13.30
N CYS A 4 5.00 15.16 -12.66
CA CYS A 4 5.49 13.98 -13.37
C CYS A 4 4.44 13.62 -14.43
N ALA A 5 4.68 14.06 -15.67
CA ALA A 5 3.84 13.72 -16.80
C ALA A 5 3.75 12.19 -16.88
N THR A 6 2.53 11.69 -17.06
CA THR A 6 2.27 10.24 -17.05
C THR A 6 2.72 9.55 -18.33
N LEU A 7 2.96 10.32 -19.40
CA LEU A 7 3.45 9.91 -20.71
C LEU A 7 4.33 11.02 -21.29
N ASP A 8 5.35 10.65 -22.07
CA ASP A 8 6.10 11.58 -22.92
C ASP A 8 5.50 11.71 -24.35
N GLU A 9 6.05 12.63 -25.17
CA GLU A 9 5.57 12.85 -26.54
C GLU A 9 5.59 11.56 -27.39
N LYS A 10 6.66 10.77 -27.28
CA LYS A 10 6.83 9.55 -28.07
C LYS A 10 5.79 8.51 -27.66
N GLU A 11 5.57 8.36 -26.36
CA GLU A 11 4.53 7.49 -25.83
C GLU A 11 3.15 7.95 -26.29
N CYS A 12 2.80 9.23 -26.15
CA CYS A 12 1.52 9.76 -26.65
C CYS A 12 1.29 9.47 -28.14
N ARG A 13 2.34 9.58 -28.98
CA ARG A 13 2.24 9.34 -30.43
C ARG A 13 2.08 7.88 -30.83
N SER A 14 2.54 6.95 -30.00
CA SER A 14 2.67 5.54 -30.38
C SER A 14 1.86 4.57 -29.52
N VAL A 15 1.33 5.03 -28.38
CA VAL A 15 0.64 4.16 -27.43
C VAL A 15 -0.70 3.66 -27.97
N SER A 16 -0.95 2.36 -27.81
CA SER A 16 -2.30 1.82 -27.90
C SER A 16 -3.05 2.14 -26.61
N TRP A 17 -4.08 2.98 -26.70
CA TRP A 17 -4.90 3.35 -25.53
C TRP A 17 -5.49 2.14 -24.81
N ARG A 18 -5.84 1.07 -25.54
CA ARG A 18 -6.29 -0.18 -24.93
C ARG A 18 -5.17 -0.87 -24.15
N GLU A 19 -3.97 -0.99 -24.69
CA GLU A 19 -2.84 -1.63 -24.00
C GLU A 19 -2.39 -0.82 -22.78
N LEU A 20 -2.40 0.51 -22.90
CA LEU A 20 -2.19 1.41 -21.76
C LEU A 20 -3.24 1.16 -20.67
N GLY A 21 -4.50 1.07 -21.06
CA GLY A 21 -5.59 0.70 -20.15
C GLY A 21 -5.31 -0.63 -19.44
N VAL A 22 -4.93 -1.68 -20.18
CA VAL A 22 -4.59 -3.00 -19.59
C VAL A 22 -3.48 -2.88 -18.56
N ARG A 23 -2.41 -2.15 -18.88
CA ARG A 23 -1.29 -1.91 -17.97
C ARG A 23 -1.76 -1.20 -16.70
N ASP A 24 -2.54 -0.14 -16.85
CA ASP A 24 -3.03 0.64 -15.71
C ASP A 24 -4.01 -0.14 -14.84
N GLY A 25 -4.88 -0.94 -15.46
CA GLY A 25 -5.79 -1.84 -14.75
C GLY A 25 -5.03 -2.89 -13.95
N ARG A 26 -3.94 -3.45 -14.50
CA ARG A 26 -3.04 -4.39 -13.77
C ARG A 26 -2.35 -3.75 -12.58
N MET A 27 -2.17 -2.44 -12.61
CA MET A 27 -1.58 -1.65 -11.52
C MET A 27 -2.63 -1.14 -10.52
N GLY A 28 -3.93 -1.37 -10.78
CA GLY A 28 -5.02 -0.91 -9.92
C GLY A 28 -5.27 0.59 -9.99
N TYR A 29 -4.88 1.26 -11.08
CA TYR A 29 -5.15 2.69 -11.21
C TYR A 29 -6.65 2.98 -11.39
N PRO A 30 -7.16 4.07 -10.79
CA PRO A 30 -8.57 4.45 -10.91
C PRO A 30 -8.90 4.93 -12.32
N ALA A 31 -10.19 4.94 -12.66
CA ALA A 31 -10.65 5.43 -13.96
C ALA A 31 -10.20 6.87 -14.28
N GLY A 32 -10.03 7.71 -13.25
CA GLY A 32 -9.56 9.09 -13.38
C GLY A 32 -8.13 9.24 -13.92
N ARG A 33 -7.32 8.17 -13.92
CA ARG A 33 -5.96 8.15 -14.46
C ARG A 33 -5.90 8.59 -15.93
N LEU A 34 -6.97 8.34 -16.69
CA LEU A 34 -7.09 8.79 -18.08
C LEU A 34 -7.01 10.32 -18.21
N ALA A 35 -7.52 11.08 -17.24
CA ALA A 35 -7.45 12.54 -17.28
C ALA A 35 -5.99 13.03 -17.18
N GLU A 36 -5.17 12.36 -16.38
CA GLU A 36 -3.74 12.66 -16.28
C GLU A 36 -2.99 12.34 -17.58
N HIS A 37 -3.38 11.27 -18.28
CA HIS A 37 -2.85 10.97 -19.62
C HIS A 37 -3.31 11.99 -20.66
N GLN A 38 -4.56 12.44 -20.57
CA GLN A 38 -5.09 13.46 -21.45
C GLN A 38 -4.34 14.79 -21.28
N GLU A 39 -4.07 15.19 -20.04
CA GLU A 39 -3.31 16.39 -19.73
C GLU A 39 -1.88 16.30 -20.31
N ALA A 40 -1.19 15.18 -20.10
CA ALA A 40 0.16 14.97 -20.62
C ALA A 40 0.22 14.98 -22.17
N CYS A 41 -0.75 14.37 -22.84
CA CYS A 41 -0.75 14.28 -24.30
C CYS A 41 -1.34 15.52 -25.01
N ALA A 42 -2.10 16.36 -24.29
CA ALA A 42 -2.69 17.57 -24.84
C ALA A 42 -1.63 18.59 -25.29
N GLU A 43 -0.47 18.65 -24.62
CA GLU A 43 0.66 19.52 -25.00
C GLU A 43 1.19 19.20 -26.41
N PHE A 44 0.99 17.96 -26.87
CA PHE A 44 1.41 17.48 -28.20
C PHE A 44 0.26 17.42 -29.20
N GLY A 45 -0.93 17.93 -28.83
CA GLY A 45 -2.13 17.90 -29.67
C GLY A 45 -2.76 16.51 -29.84
N ILE A 46 -2.43 15.56 -28.96
CA ILE A 46 -2.87 14.16 -29.05
C ILE A 46 -4.02 13.94 -28.06
N ARG A 47 -5.12 13.32 -28.54
CA ARG A 47 -6.30 13.02 -27.72
C ARG A 47 -6.41 11.53 -27.43
N PRO A 48 -6.64 11.12 -26.17
CA PRO A 48 -6.93 9.74 -25.84
C PRO A 48 -8.21 9.19 -26.48
N ASP A 49 -8.27 7.87 -26.68
CA ASP A 49 -9.52 7.14 -26.91
C ASP A 49 -10.05 6.61 -25.56
N PRO A 50 -11.09 7.23 -24.97
CA PRO A 50 -11.58 6.83 -23.66
C PRO A 50 -12.22 5.44 -23.67
N GLY A 51 -12.83 5.04 -24.79
CA GLY A 51 -13.49 3.75 -24.91
C GLY A 51 -12.47 2.61 -24.97
N ALA A 52 -11.42 2.77 -25.78
CA ALA A 52 -10.32 1.81 -25.87
C ALA A 52 -9.61 1.66 -24.51
N TYR A 53 -9.27 2.80 -23.87
CA TYR A 53 -8.64 2.80 -22.56
C TYR A 53 -9.51 2.15 -21.49
N ALA A 54 -10.80 2.51 -21.40
CA ALA A 54 -11.70 1.98 -20.38
C ALA A 54 -11.86 0.45 -20.51
N ARG A 55 -12.02 -0.07 -21.74
CA ARG A 55 -12.07 -1.53 -21.98
C ARG A 55 -10.77 -2.21 -21.57
N GLY A 56 -9.63 -1.67 -21.99
CA GLY A 56 -8.33 -2.18 -21.57
C GLY A 56 -8.16 -2.20 -20.06
N ARG A 57 -8.56 -1.12 -19.37
CA ARG A 57 -8.50 -1.03 -17.90
C ARG A 57 -9.32 -2.10 -17.22
N LEU A 58 -10.54 -2.35 -17.70
CA LEU A 58 -11.38 -3.42 -17.18
C LEU A 58 -10.72 -4.79 -17.37
N ASP A 59 -10.15 -5.07 -18.54
CA ASP A 59 -9.40 -6.31 -18.81
C ASP A 59 -8.20 -6.47 -17.85
N GLY A 60 -7.46 -5.39 -17.59
CA GLY A 60 -6.35 -5.39 -16.64
C GLY A 60 -6.79 -5.63 -15.19
N LEU A 61 -7.92 -5.01 -14.80
CA LEU A 61 -8.51 -5.14 -13.47
C LEU A 61 -8.98 -6.56 -13.17
N GLU A 62 -9.25 -7.39 -14.18
CA GLU A 62 -9.59 -8.79 -13.95
C GLU A 62 -8.47 -9.53 -13.20
N SER A 63 -7.21 -9.16 -13.45
CA SER A 63 -6.04 -9.73 -12.78
C SER A 63 -5.68 -9.02 -11.47
N TYR A 64 -5.93 -7.70 -11.39
CA TYR A 64 -5.67 -6.93 -10.19
C TYR A 64 -6.70 -7.25 -9.10
N CYS A 65 -7.98 -7.34 -9.43
CA CYS A 65 -9.09 -7.54 -8.50
C CYS A 65 -9.28 -9.01 -8.10
N GLN A 66 -8.18 -9.65 -7.73
CA GLN A 66 -8.11 -11.04 -7.29
C GLN A 66 -7.89 -11.08 -5.77
N PRO A 67 -8.51 -12.02 -5.03
CA PRO A 67 -8.34 -12.18 -3.59
C PRO A 67 -6.86 -12.24 -3.17
N ARG A 68 -6.05 -13.01 -3.89
CA ARG A 68 -4.61 -13.14 -3.63
C ARG A 68 -3.86 -11.81 -3.79
N ASN A 69 -4.26 -10.99 -4.76
CA ASN A 69 -3.64 -9.69 -4.96
C ASN A 69 -4.05 -8.71 -3.86
N ALA A 70 -5.31 -8.73 -3.40
CA ALA A 70 -5.75 -7.91 -2.26
C ALA A 70 -4.87 -8.10 -1.02
N VAL A 71 -4.61 -9.37 -0.67
CA VAL A 71 -3.73 -9.74 0.45
C VAL A 71 -2.30 -9.25 0.19
N ARG A 72 -1.77 -9.48 -1.02
CA ARG A 72 -0.41 -9.04 -1.38
C ARG A 72 -0.24 -7.52 -1.28
N GLU A 73 -1.17 -6.75 -1.83
CA GLU A 73 -1.14 -5.28 -1.81
C GLU A 73 -1.26 -4.75 -0.38
N GLY A 74 -2.17 -5.30 0.42
CA GLY A 74 -2.33 -4.94 1.82
C GLY A 74 -1.09 -5.23 2.67
N LEU A 75 -0.51 -6.44 2.55
CA LEU A 75 0.73 -6.81 3.26
C LEU A 75 1.93 -5.96 2.83
N ALA A 76 1.93 -5.47 1.60
CA ALA A 76 2.93 -4.53 1.09
C ALA A 76 2.72 -3.07 1.56
N GLY A 77 1.64 -2.78 2.30
CA GLY A 77 1.32 -1.44 2.76
C GLY A 77 0.84 -0.49 1.65
N ARG A 78 0.38 -1.04 0.53
CA ARG A 78 -0.15 -0.23 -0.57
C ARG A 78 -1.60 0.10 -0.27
N SER A 79 -1.98 1.38 -0.33
CA SER A 79 -3.37 1.78 -0.13
C SER A 79 -4.24 1.33 -1.31
N TYR A 80 -5.51 1.04 -1.02
CA TYR A 80 -6.51 0.77 -2.05
C TYR A 80 -7.46 1.96 -2.16
N GLN A 81 -7.75 2.36 -3.40
CA GLN A 81 -8.77 3.38 -3.69
C GLN A 81 -10.10 2.70 -4.00
N ALA A 82 -11.16 3.10 -3.28
CA ALA A 82 -12.51 2.61 -3.55
C ALA A 82 -12.97 2.95 -4.97
N GLY A 83 -13.71 2.03 -5.60
CA GLY A 83 -14.22 2.12 -6.96
C GLY A 83 -13.24 1.67 -8.05
N VAL A 84 -12.06 1.13 -7.68
CA VAL A 84 -11.12 0.55 -8.65
C VAL A 84 -11.62 -0.80 -9.16
N CYS A 85 -12.06 -1.67 -8.26
CA CYS A 85 -12.59 -2.97 -8.62
C CYS A 85 -14.06 -2.93 -9.05
N PRO A 86 -14.49 -3.83 -9.96
CA PRO A 86 -15.91 -3.93 -10.31
C PRO A 86 -16.78 -4.31 -9.10
N PRO A 87 -18.07 -3.90 -9.07
CA PRO A 87 -18.95 -4.10 -7.91
C PRO A 87 -19.03 -5.55 -7.39
N GLY A 88 -19.00 -6.55 -8.28
CA GLY A 88 -19.05 -7.96 -7.90
C GLY A 88 -17.80 -8.52 -7.23
N ARG A 89 -16.67 -7.78 -7.25
CA ARG A 89 -15.39 -8.22 -6.67
C ARG A 89 -14.89 -7.28 -5.56
N GLU A 90 -15.36 -6.04 -5.56
CA GLU A 90 -14.83 -4.99 -4.70
C GLU A 90 -14.99 -5.29 -3.21
N ALA A 91 -16.16 -5.75 -2.76
CA ALA A 91 -16.38 -6.03 -1.34
C ALA A 91 -15.38 -7.06 -0.76
N ALA A 92 -15.15 -8.15 -1.49
CA ALA A 92 -14.18 -9.17 -1.09
C ALA A 92 -12.75 -8.64 -1.15
N PHE A 93 -12.40 -7.87 -2.20
CA PHE A 93 -11.09 -7.25 -2.35
C PHE A 93 -10.79 -6.31 -1.18
N VAL A 94 -11.70 -5.39 -0.86
CA VAL A 94 -11.55 -4.42 0.24
C VAL A 94 -11.40 -5.13 1.58
N SER A 95 -12.21 -6.16 1.85
CA SER A 95 -12.15 -6.88 3.12
C SER A 95 -10.79 -7.56 3.32
N LEU A 96 -10.28 -8.26 2.31
CA LEU A 96 -8.97 -8.92 2.39
C LEU A 96 -7.82 -7.93 2.44
N HIS A 97 -7.87 -6.90 1.59
CA HIS A 97 -6.87 -5.84 1.54
C HIS A 97 -6.74 -5.16 2.89
N ARG A 98 -7.87 -4.78 3.51
CA ARG A 98 -7.89 -4.14 4.83
C ARG A 98 -7.26 -5.02 5.90
N ALA A 99 -7.66 -6.28 6.00
CA ALA A 99 -7.10 -7.20 7.00
C ALA A 99 -5.58 -7.36 6.81
N ALA A 100 -5.13 -7.47 5.56
CA ALA A 100 -3.70 -7.54 5.22
C ALA A 100 -2.95 -6.23 5.52
N TYR A 101 -3.58 -5.07 5.29
CA TYR A 101 -3.01 -3.77 5.59
C TYR A 101 -2.86 -3.55 7.11
N GLU A 102 -3.84 -3.98 7.91
CA GLU A 102 -3.75 -3.90 9.37
C GLU A 102 -2.59 -4.74 9.94
N VAL A 103 -2.27 -5.88 9.30
CA VAL A 103 -1.06 -6.69 9.61
C VAL A 103 0.21 -5.92 9.24
N HIS A 104 0.26 -5.28 8.08
CA HIS A 104 1.38 -4.44 7.66
C HIS A 104 1.65 -3.32 8.68
N GLU A 105 0.61 -2.60 9.11
CA GLU A 105 0.73 -1.51 10.09
C GLU A 105 1.31 -1.99 11.42
N SER A 106 0.86 -3.13 11.93
CA SER A 106 1.41 -3.70 13.16
C SER A 106 2.88 -4.09 13.01
N ARG A 107 3.28 -4.67 11.87
CA ARG A 107 4.68 -4.98 11.58
C ARG A 107 5.53 -3.71 11.51
N ALA A 108 5.04 -2.67 10.84
CA ALA A 108 5.71 -1.37 10.77
C ALA A 108 5.88 -0.75 12.16
N ARG A 109 4.84 -0.79 13.00
CA ARG A 109 4.89 -0.29 14.38
C ARG A 109 5.89 -1.04 15.26
N ILE A 110 5.94 -2.37 15.15
CA ILE A 110 6.95 -3.19 15.82
C ILE A 110 8.37 -2.76 15.39
N SER A 111 8.59 -2.55 14.09
CA SER A 111 9.88 -2.09 13.58
C SER A 111 10.28 -0.73 14.17
N THR A 112 9.33 0.21 14.26
CA THR A 112 9.55 1.52 14.87
C THR A 112 9.91 1.40 16.36
N LEU A 113 9.15 0.63 17.14
CA LEU A 113 9.38 0.43 18.58
C LEU A 113 10.75 -0.21 18.85
N ASN A 114 11.16 -1.19 18.03
CA ASN A 114 12.50 -1.77 18.12
C ASN A 114 13.58 -0.72 17.82
N GLY A 115 13.43 0.07 16.75
CA GLY A 115 14.40 1.11 16.40
C GLY A 115 14.55 2.18 17.49
N GLN A 116 13.45 2.54 18.17
CA GLN A 116 13.47 3.42 19.34
C GLN A 116 14.20 2.79 20.52
N SER A 117 13.90 1.51 20.82
CA SER A 117 14.56 0.75 21.89
C SER A 117 16.07 0.68 21.66
N ASP A 118 16.49 0.32 20.44
CA ASP A 118 17.90 0.25 20.06
C ASP A 118 18.59 1.61 20.21
N SER A 119 17.90 2.72 19.91
CA SER A 119 18.44 4.06 20.08
C SER A 119 18.68 4.40 21.54
N ILE A 120 17.73 4.08 22.41
CA ILE A 120 17.84 4.27 23.86
C ILE A 120 18.94 3.39 24.44
N GLU A 121 19.03 2.13 24.02
CA GLU A 121 20.08 1.22 24.45
C GLU A 121 21.48 1.70 24.05
N ARG A 122 21.63 2.24 22.83
CA ARG A 122 22.89 2.87 22.41
C ARG A 122 23.24 4.06 23.27
N GLU A 123 22.27 4.91 23.59
CA GLU A 123 22.50 6.07 24.46
C GLU A 123 22.92 5.64 25.87
N LEU A 124 22.26 4.63 26.44
CA LEU A 124 22.55 4.07 27.77
C LEU A 124 23.98 3.53 27.94
N ARG A 125 24.67 3.17 26.84
CA ARG A 125 26.07 2.74 26.85
C ARG A 125 27.06 3.89 27.06
N SER A 126 26.63 5.14 26.91
CA SER A 126 27.46 6.31 27.16
C SER A 126 27.80 6.43 28.64
N ASP A 127 29.09 6.65 28.92
CA ASP A 127 29.66 6.93 30.23
C ASP A 127 29.42 8.37 30.69
N LYS A 128 29.03 9.27 29.77
CA LYS A 128 28.80 10.71 30.01
C LYS A 128 27.39 11.06 30.48
N LEU A 129 26.53 10.07 30.70
CA LEU A 129 25.14 10.32 31.12
C LEU A 129 25.05 10.65 32.62
N SER A 130 24.25 11.65 32.96
CA SER A 130 23.83 11.86 34.35
C SER A 130 22.93 10.72 34.84
N ASP A 131 22.92 10.49 36.15
CA ASP A 131 22.06 9.46 36.76
C ASP A 131 20.57 9.72 36.48
N GLU A 132 20.15 10.98 36.48
CA GLU A 132 18.78 11.37 36.14
C GLU A 132 18.42 10.99 34.70
N ARG A 133 19.29 11.28 33.73
CA ARG A 133 19.07 10.93 32.32
C ARG A 133 19.02 9.41 32.16
N ARG A 134 19.94 8.70 32.81
CA ARG A 134 19.98 7.22 32.80
C ARG A 134 18.71 6.61 33.40
N ALA A 135 18.17 7.19 34.49
CA ALA A 135 16.91 6.75 35.08
C ALA A 135 15.71 6.97 34.12
N ARG A 136 15.65 8.13 33.45
CA ARG A 136 14.61 8.44 32.45
C ARG A 136 14.65 7.48 31.27
N LEU A 137 15.83 7.25 30.67
CA LEU A 137 16.00 6.33 29.54
C LEU A 137 15.59 4.90 29.90
N ARG A 138 15.94 4.42 31.10
CA ARG A 138 15.49 3.10 31.59
C ARG A 138 13.98 3.02 31.79
N HIS A 139 13.34 4.12 32.18
CA HIS A 139 11.89 4.18 32.27
C HIS A 139 11.26 4.09 30.88
N GLU A 140 11.74 4.89 29.93
CA GLU A 140 11.27 4.89 28.54
C GLU A 140 11.42 3.51 27.88
N LEU A 141 12.57 2.85 28.06
CA LEU A 141 12.79 1.49 27.56
C LEU A 141 11.75 0.49 28.10
N ARG A 142 11.39 0.59 29.39
CA ARG A 142 10.33 -0.26 29.97
C ARG A 142 8.95 0.02 29.36
N GLU A 143 8.65 1.27 29.01
CA GLU A 143 7.39 1.58 28.31
C GLU A 143 7.37 1.00 26.90
N LEU A 144 8.46 1.18 26.15
CA LEU A 144 8.61 0.60 24.80
C LEU A 144 8.51 -0.92 24.82
N ASP A 145 9.11 -1.60 25.81
CA ASP A 145 8.98 -3.05 25.98
C ASP A 145 7.52 -3.49 26.20
N ARG A 146 6.74 -2.72 26.95
CA ARG A 146 5.32 -3.01 27.16
C ARG A 146 4.51 -2.78 25.89
N ASP A 147 4.79 -1.70 25.17
CA ASP A 147 4.17 -1.42 23.87
C ASP A 147 4.48 -2.50 22.84
N LEU A 148 5.74 -2.93 22.77
CA LEU A 148 6.19 -3.97 21.86
C LEU A 148 5.49 -5.31 22.12
N ARG A 149 5.30 -5.69 23.39
CA ARG A 149 4.54 -6.89 23.76
C ARG A 149 3.08 -6.77 23.34
N ARG A 150 2.43 -5.64 23.64
CA ARG A 150 1.04 -5.38 23.23
C ARG A 150 0.87 -5.46 21.71
N GLU A 151 1.77 -4.84 20.96
CA GLU A 151 1.68 -4.82 19.49
C GLU A 151 1.94 -6.21 18.89
N ARG A 152 2.86 -6.99 19.45
CA ARG A 152 3.08 -8.39 19.04
C ARG A 152 1.85 -9.27 19.28
N ASP A 153 1.13 -9.03 20.37
CA ASP A 153 -0.11 -9.75 20.67
C ASP A 153 -1.22 -9.38 19.68
N GLN A 154 -1.33 -8.09 19.33
CA GLN A 154 -2.26 -7.62 18.29
C GLN A 154 -1.92 -8.20 16.92
N LEU A 155 -0.64 -8.20 16.54
CA LEU A 155 -0.19 -8.76 15.26
C LEU A 155 -0.63 -10.22 15.12
N ARG A 156 -0.43 -11.05 16.15
CA ARG A 156 -0.84 -12.47 16.10
C ARG A 156 -2.34 -12.63 15.87
N TRP A 157 -3.17 -11.79 16.51
CA TRP A 157 -4.61 -11.82 16.29
C TRP A 157 -4.99 -11.41 14.87
N LYS A 158 -4.38 -10.34 14.35
CA LYS A 158 -4.62 -9.85 12.98
C LYS A 158 -4.18 -10.86 11.92
N GLU A 159 -3.03 -11.52 12.12
CA GLU A 159 -2.55 -12.59 11.23
C GLU A 159 -3.52 -13.77 11.20
N SER A 160 -4.03 -14.20 12.37
CA SER A 160 -5.06 -15.24 12.43
C SER A 160 -6.37 -14.84 11.75
N ASP A 161 -6.77 -13.58 11.84
CA ASP A 161 -7.97 -13.09 11.16
C ASP A 161 -7.80 -13.06 9.64
N LEU A 162 -6.66 -12.58 9.16
CA LEU A 162 -6.30 -12.60 7.74
C LEU A 162 -6.30 -14.02 7.18
N ASP A 163 -5.71 -14.98 7.88
CA ASP A 163 -5.69 -16.38 7.46
C ASP A 163 -7.10 -16.96 7.36
N ARG A 164 -7.96 -16.66 8.35
CA ARG A 164 -9.36 -17.07 8.37
C ARG A 164 -10.15 -16.49 7.19
N LEU A 165 -9.97 -15.20 6.89
CA LEU A 165 -10.63 -14.54 5.76
C LEU A 165 -10.13 -15.08 4.42
N SER A 166 -8.82 -15.27 4.30
CA SER A 166 -8.18 -15.79 3.08
C SER A 166 -8.61 -17.23 2.80
N GLY A 167 -8.73 -18.07 3.83
CA GLY A 167 -9.19 -19.45 3.70
C GLY A 167 -10.66 -19.57 3.27
N ARG A 168 -11.53 -18.65 3.71
CA ARG A 168 -12.95 -18.62 3.31
C ARG A 168 -13.18 -18.29 1.84
N LEU A 169 -12.23 -17.60 1.21
CA LEU A 169 -12.32 -17.13 -0.19
C LEU A 169 -11.46 -17.96 -1.15
N ALA A 170 -10.81 -19.02 -0.65
CA ALA A 170 -10.01 -19.96 -1.45
C ALA A 170 -10.84 -21.13 -2.01
N TYR A 171 -12.12 -21.23 -1.64
CA TYR A 171 -13.12 -22.23 -2.06
C TYR A 171 -14.37 -21.51 -2.59
#